data_AF-A0A927M174-F1
#
_entry.id   AF-A0A927M174-F1
#
_cell.length_a   1.000
_cell.length_b   1.000
_cell.length_c   1.000
_cell.angle_alpha   90.00
_cell.angle_beta   90.00
_cell.angle_gamma   90.00
#
_symmetry.space_group_name_H-M   'P 1'
#
loop_
_entity.id
_entity.type
_entity.pdbx_description
1 polymer ?
#
loop_
_entity_poly.entity_id
_entity_poly.type
_entity_poly.pdbx_seq_one_letter_code
_entity_poly.pdbx_strand_id
1 'polypeptide(L)'
;MARTDAAVTLTQMAARTNYSKSHLCNVELGKRPATPDLVLAYERVLGDSVNRRGALALAAAVVVPTAVAELIQHGFAAAIAPRRHVDDWMAQAEAYGQDYMSLGAAELQGRLAADLVVLQQELDSPHLWGVAARLMTVHGKTLPSNDGGRGAIRSYEMAAIAADRAGDLDTRVWVRGRAALALAYEGAHLPVAARLAGQAVGLSERPSLGRLNALTAQAHVAAFRGDTVASLSKLDDARRVFDTVGSAEQISDFAVPQWRFHTFESMLLSRLGHPGAVAAQEAADRARPVTLPRFATHIELHRGLMMASAGDAAGGLGYARRALDRLPPERHSLSLRLMLNEVERVAGAAT
;
A
#
# COMPACT_ATOMS: atom_id res chain seq x y z
N MET A 1 -31.80 -27.03 3.03
CA MET A 1 -30.33 -27.00 3.24
C MET A 1 -29.84 -28.42 3.07
N ALA A 2 -28.71 -28.67 2.39
CA ALA A 2 -28.34 -30.02 1.95
C ALA A 2 -28.49 -31.12 3.03
N ARG A 3 -28.09 -30.84 4.26
CA ARG A 3 -28.24 -31.73 5.42
C ARG A 3 -29.70 -31.94 5.88
N THR A 4 -30.50 -30.88 5.95
CA THR A 4 -31.92 -30.96 6.36
C THR A 4 -32.74 -31.73 5.34
N ASP A 5 -32.39 -31.57 4.07
CA ASP A 5 -33.08 -32.19 2.94
C ASP A 5 -32.80 -33.71 2.91
N ALA A 6 -31.63 -34.13 3.42
CA ALA A 6 -31.26 -35.52 3.65
C ALA A 6 -31.70 -36.08 5.03
N ALA A 7 -32.49 -35.32 5.81
CA ALA A 7 -32.94 -35.68 7.17
C ALA A 7 -31.81 -36.03 8.17
N VAL A 8 -30.57 -35.57 7.92
CA VAL A 8 -29.44 -35.76 8.83
C VAL A 8 -29.43 -34.60 9.83
N THR A 9 -29.08 -34.81 11.11
CA THR A 9 -28.93 -33.75 12.12
C THR A 9 -27.52 -33.13 12.12
N LEU A 10 -27.36 -31.90 12.64
CA LEU A 10 -26.05 -31.24 12.75
C LEU A 10 -25.08 -32.06 13.63
N THR A 11 -25.62 -32.72 14.67
CA THR A 11 -24.86 -33.63 15.54
C THR A 11 -24.37 -34.86 14.77
N GLN A 12 -25.23 -35.45 13.92
CA GLN A 12 -24.84 -36.58 13.08
C GLN A 12 -23.80 -36.18 12.02
N MET A 13 -23.92 -34.99 11.42
CA MET A 13 -22.90 -34.48 10.50
C MET A 13 -21.56 -34.26 11.19
N ALA A 14 -21.56 -33.67 12.39
CA ALA A 14 -20.34 -33.47 13.16
C ALA A 14 -19.62 -34.81 13.44
N ALA A 15 -20.38 -35.83 13.84
CA ALA A 15 -19.85 -37.17 14.10
C ALA A 15 -19.29 -37.86 12.83
N ARG A 16 -19.87 -37.60 11.65
CA ARG A 16 -19.50 -38.26 10.39
C ARG A 16 -18.43 -37.54 9.57
N THR A 17 -18.27 -36.23 9.79
CA THR A 17 -17.31 -35.38 9.05
C THR A 17 -16.08 -35.01 9.87
N ASN A 18 -16.03 -35.37 11.16
CA ASN A 18 -14.99 -34.97 12.12
C ASN A 18 -14.85 -33.45 12.32
N TYR A 19 -15.83 -32.65 11.88
CA TYR A 19 -15.93 -31.23 12.20
C TYR A 19 -16.79 -31.00 13.44
N SER A 20 -16.49 -29.96 14.21
CA SER A 20 -17.31 -29.61 15.36
C SER A 20 -18.70 -29.10 14.94
N LYS A 21 -19.73 -29.43 15.72
CA LYS A 21 -21.11 -28.94 15.50
C LYS A 21 -21.18 -27.41 15.39
N SER A 22 -20.39 -26.70 16.19
CA SER A 22 -20.30 -25.24 16.18
C SER A 22 -19.68 -24.71 14.88
N HIS A 23 -18.64 -25.37 14.36
CA HIS A 23 -18.03 -25.01 13.09
C HIS A 23 -19.03 -25.18 11.93
N LEU A 24 -19.70 -26.34 11.87
CA LEU A 24 -20.72 -26.63 10.85
C LEU A 24 -21.88 -25.63 10.90
N CYS A 25 -22.38 -25.31 12.10
CA CYS A 25 -23.45 -24.33 12.30
C CYS A 25 -23.07 -22.93 11.79
N ASN A 26 -21.84 -22.48 12.08
CA ASN A 26 -21.38 -21.17 11.61
C ASN A 26 -21.25 -21.09 10.09
N VAL A 27 -20.85 -22.18 9.43
CA VAL A 27 -20.80 -22.25 7.96
C VAL A 27 -22.21 -22.31 7.37
N GLU A 28 -23.09 -23.15 7.92
CA GLU A 28 -24.50 -23.30 7.52
C GLU A 28 -25.29 -21.99 7.64
N LEU A 29 -24.98 -21.15 8.63
CA LEU A 29 -25.58 -19.82 8.84
C LEU A 29 -24.89 -18.69 8.05
N GLY A 30 -23.90 -18.99 7.21
CA GLY A 30 -23.14 -17.99 6.44
C GLY A 30 -22.22 -17.09 7.29
N LYS A 31 -22.01 -17.41 8.57
CA LYS A 31 -21.12 -16.65 9.48
C LYS A 31 -19.64 -16.95 9.24
N ARG A 32 -19.33 -18.04 8.56
CA ARG A 32 -17.97 -18.42 8.11
C ARG A 32 -18.04 -19.01 6.70
N PRO A 33 -17.03 -18.77 5.85
CA PRO A 33 -16.96 -19.38 4.54
C PRO A 33 -16.75 -20.90 4.65
N ALA A 34 -17.29 -21.65 3.68
CA ALA A 34 -17.04 -23.09 3.58
C ALA A 34 -15.62 -23.32 3.01
N THR A 35 -14.92 -24.33 3.52
CA THR A 35 -13.66 -24.79 2.91
C THR A 35 -13.93 -25.90 1.88
N PRO A 36 -13.06 -26.09 0.87
CA PRO A 36 -13.20 -27.20 -0.08
C PRO A 36 -13.33 -28.57 0.60
N ASP A 37 -12.51 -28.83 1.63
CA ASP A 37 -12.54 -30.08 2.39
C ASP A 37 -13.88 -30.32 3.10
N LEU A 38 -14.51 -29.24 3.59
CA LEU A 38 -15.82 -29.32 4.23
C LEU A 38 -16.92 -29.65 3.23
N VAL A 39 -16.86 -29.09 2.02
CA VAL A 39 -17.81 -29.42 0.94
C VAL A 39 -17.66 -30.89 0.53
N LEU A 40 -16.42 -31.36 0.33
CA LEU A 40 -16.14 -32.77 0.03
C LEU A 40 -16.58 -33.70 1.17
N ALA A 41 -16.46 -33.28 2.43
CA ALA A 41 -16.97 -34.03 3.57
C ALA A 41 -18.50 -34.10 3.59
N TYR A 42 -19.19 -33.02 3.20
CA TYR A 42 -20.65 -33.03 3.04
C TYR A 42 -21.09 -33.95 1.91
N GLU A 43 -20.42 -33.90 0.76
CA GLU A 43 -20.68 -34.79 -0.38
C GLU A 43 -20.48 -36.26 0.00
N ARG A 44 -19.39 -36.58 0.71
CA ARG A 44 -19.11 -37.96 1.15
C ARG A 44 -20.17 -38.51 2.12
N VAL A 45 -20.66 -37.68 3.03
CA VAL A 45 -21.60 -38.13 4.08
C VAL A 45 -23.04 -38.17 3.58
N LEU A 46 -23.41 -37.28 2.67
CA LEU A 46 -24.77 -37.17 2.17
C LEU A 46 -24.97 -37.93 0.84
N GLY A 47 -23.91 -38.19 0.07
CA GLY A 47 -23.97 -38.96 -1.17
C GLY A 47 -25.00 -38.42 -2.17
N ASP A 48 -25.65 -39.32 -2.92
CA ASP A 48 -26.67 -38.98 -3.94
C ASP A 48 -27.98 -38.41 -3.37
N SER A 49 -28.15 -38.38 -2.04
CA SER A 49 -29.33 -37.76 -1.40
C SER A 49 -29.31 -36.22 -1.45
N VAL A 50 -28.21 -35.63 -1.91
CA VAL A 50 -28.10 -34.20 -2.13
C VAL A 50 -28.73 -33.83 -3.47
N ASN A 51 -29.86 -33.12 -3.42
CA ASN A 51 -30.37 -32.39 -4.57
C ASN A 51 -29.24 -31.50 -5.09
N ARG A 52 -28.77 -31.63 -6.35
CA ARG A 52 -27.56 -30.95 -6.88
C ARG A 52 -27.46 -29.47 -6.50
N ARG A 53 -28.59 -28.77 -6.34
CA ARG A 53 -28.67 -27.39 -5.84
C ARG A 53 -28.10 -27.17 -4.42
N GLY A 54 -28.26 -28.13 -3.51
CA GLY A 54 -27.77 -28.04 -2.14
C GLY A 54 -26.24 -28.18 -2.02
N ALA A 55 -25.64 -29.07 -2.82
CA ALA A 55 -24.18 -29.17 -2.97
C ALA A 55 -23.62 -27.90 -3.65
N LEU A 56 -24.28 -27.43 -4.71
CA LEU A 56 -23.92 -26.18 -5.40
C LEU A 56 -24.03 -24.95 -4.48
N ALA A 57 -24.98 -24.88 -3.55
CA ALA A 57 -25.10 -23.78 -2.59
C ALA A 57 -23.96 -23.78 -1.55
N LEU A 58 -23.48 -24.94 -1.12
CA LEU A 58 -22.31 -25.05 -0.24
C LEU A 58 -21.01 -24.76 -1.00
N ALA A 59 -20.90 -25.23 -2.25
CA ALA A 59 -19.79 -24.94 -3.14
C ALA A 59 -19.72 -23.46 -3.52
N ALA A 60 -20.86 -22.78 -3.71
CA ALA A 60 -20.94 -21.33 -3.91
C ALA A 60 -20.53 -20.52 -2.66
N ALA A 61 -20.56 -21.13 -1.48
CA ALA A 61 -20.04 -20.55 -0.24
C ALA A 61 -18.54 -20.83 -0.02
N VAL A 62 -17.90 -21.59 -0.92
CA VAL A 62 -16.44 -21.74 -0.93
C VAL A 62 -15.85 -20.49 -1.55
N VAL A 63 -15.30 -19.64 -0.70
CA VAL A 63 -14.42 -18.57 -1.13
C VAL A 63 -13.08 -19.22 -1.45
N VAL A 64 -12.90 -19.72 -2.67
CA VAL A 64 -11.56 -19.89 -3.20
C VAL A 64 -11.00 -18.47 -3.32
N PRO A 65 -9.86 -18.15 -2.70
CA PRO A 65 -9.25 -16.83 -2.92
C PRO A 65 -8.94 -16.75 -4.42
N THR A 66 -9.75 -16.01 -5.18
CA THR A 66 -9.61 -15.89 -6.65
C THR A 66 -8.21 -15.44 -7.01
N ALA A 67 -7.60 -14.60 -6.17
CA ALA A 67 -6.21 -14.19 -6.25
C ALA A 67 -5.21 -15.36 -6.28
N VAL A 68 -5.42 -16.45 -5.52
CA VAL A 68 -4.51 -17.61 -5.53
C VAL A 68 -4.67 -18.41 -6.84
N ALA A 69 -5.90 -18.58 -7.33
CA ALA A 69 -6.14 -19.25 -8.60
C ALA A 69 -5.57 -18.46 -9.78
N GLU A 70 -5.73 -17.13 -9.76
CA GLU A 70 -5.12 -16.22 -10.74
C GLU A 70 -3.59 -16.30 -10.71
N LEU A 71 -2.95 -16.29 -9.53
CA LEU A 71 -1.50 -16.47 -9.41
C LEU A 71 -1.02 -17.81 -9.98
N ILE A 72 -1.77 -18.90 -9.76
CA ILE A 72 -1.46 -20.22 -10.33
C ILE A 72 -1.58 -20.19 -11.86
N GLN A 73 -2.70 -19.67 -12.40
CA GLN A 73 -2.90 -19.54 -13.84
C GLN A 73 -1.81 -18.68 -14.49
N HIS A 74 -1.45 -17.57 -13.83
CA HIS A 74 -0.39 -16.69 -14.29
C HIS A 74 0.98 -17.38 -14.27
N GLY A 75 1.29 -18.15 -13.23
CA GLY A 75 2.51 -18.94 -13.15
C GLY A 75 2.62 -19.97 -14.27
N PHE A 76 1.55 -20.69 -14.58
CA PHE A 76 1.52 -21.63 -15.72
C PHE A 76 1.64 -20.91 -17.07
N ALA A 77 0.94 -19.78 -17.26
CA ALA A 77 1.04 -19.00 -18.47
C ALA A 77 2.47 -18.48 -18.69
N ALA A 78 3.13 -18.00 -17.64
CA ALA A 78 4.50 -17.54 -17.68
C ALA A 78 5.50 -18.67 -17.98
N ALA A 79 5.28 -19.86 -17.42
CA ALA A 79 6.13 -21.03 -17.70
C ALA A 79 6.04 -21.52 -19.16
N ILE A 80 4.93 -21.23 -19.85
CA ILE A 80 4.73 -21.56 -21.27
C ILE A 80 5.27 -20.45 -22.18
N ALA A 81 5.21 -19.19 -21.73
CA ALA A 81 5.66 -18.03 -22.48
C ALA A 81 7.20 -17.99 -22.58
N PRO A 82 7.75 -17.34 -23.62
CA PRO A 82 9.17 -17.01 -23.66
C PRO A 82 9.57 -16.15 -22.47
N ARG A 83 10.78 -16.37 -21.92
CA ARG A 83 11.36 -15.50 -20.88
C ARG A 83 11.44 -14.07 -21.39
N ARG A 84 11.06 -13.11 -20.53
CA ARG A 84 11.13 -11.68 -20.86
C ARG A 84 12.57 -11.20 -20.86
N HIS A 85 12.91 -10.26 -21.74
CA HIS A 85 14.21 -9.60 -21.68
C HIS A 85 14.25 -8.64 -20.48
N VAL A 86 15.46 -8.29 -20.02
CA VAL A 86 15.63 -7.33 -18.91
C VAL A 86 14.96 -5.99 -19.24
N ASP A 87 15.04 -5.54 -20.48
CA ASP A 87 14.43 -4.28 -20.92
C ASP A 87 12.90 -4.32 -20.85
N ASP A 88 12.28 -5.47 -21.15
CA ASP A 88 10.84 -5.66 -21.03
C ASP A 88 10.41 -5.57 -19.55
N TRP A 89 11.21 -6.16 -18.66
CA TRP A 89 11.02 -6.07 -17.22
C TRP A 89 11.17 -4.64 -16.69
N MET A 90 12.13 -3.87 -17.23
CA MET A 90 12.30 -2.46 -16.90
C MET A 90 11.12 -1.60 -17.37
N ALA A 91 10.68 -1.78 -18.61
CA ALA A 91 9.52 -1.09 -19.16
C ALA A 91 8.24 -1.40 -18.37
N GLN A 92 8.06 -2.67 -17.97
CA GLN A 92 6.95 -3.08 -17.13
C GLN A 92 7.01 -2.44 -15.74
N ALA A 93 8.20 -2.35 -15.14
CA ALA A 93 8.36 -1.64 -13.89
C ALA A 93 7.99 -0.16 -14.02
N GLU A 94 8.42 0.53 -15.07
CA GLU A 94 8.04 1.92 -15.34
C GLU A 94 6.54 2.11 -15.50
N ALA A 95 5.87 1.21 -16.21
CA ALA A 95 4.40 1.19 -16.36
C ALA A 95 3.71 1.09 -14.99
N TYR A 96 4.16 0.19 -14.10
CA TYR A 96 3.62 0.11 -12.74
C TYR A 96 3.80 1.40 -11.92
N GLY A 97 4.86 2.16 -12.19
CA GLY A 97 5.05 3.48 -11.59
C GLY A 97 3.95 4.47 -11.99
N GLN A 98 3.53 4.45 -13.26
CA GLN A 98 2.44 5.27 -13.77
C GLN A 98 1.09 4.79 -13.22
N ASP A 99 0.84 3.49 -13.30
CA ASP A 99 -0.38 2.84 -12.84
C ASP A 99 -0.64 3.08 -11.35
N TYR A 100 0.41 3.11 -10.52
CA TYR A 100 0.27 3.45 -9.09
C TYR A 100 -0.40 4.81 -8.84
N MET A 101 -0.27 5.75 -9.78
CA MET A 101 -0.80 7.10 -9.62
C MET A 101 -2.32 7.13 -9.87
N SER A 102 -2.82 6.26 -10.75
CA SER A 102 -4.17 6.30 -11.31
C SER A 102 -5.06 5.10 -10.89
N LEU A 103 -4.49 3.90 -10.76
CA LEU A 103 -5.22 2.67 -10.43
C LEU A 103 -5.45 2.50 -8.91
N GLY A 104 -6.46 1.69 -8.58
CA GLY A 104 -6.74 1.28 -7.21
C GLY A 104 -5.70 0.31 -6.65
N ALA A 105 -5.46 0.36 -5.34
CA ALA A 105 -4.40 -0.44 -4.70
C ALA A 105 -4.61 -1.95 -4.88
N ALA A 106 -5.87 -2.42 -4.82
CA ALA A 106 -6.20 -3.84 -4.93
C ALA A 106 -5.90 -4.42 -6.34
N GLU A 107 -6.26 -3.69 -7.39
CA GLU A 107 -5.98 -4.08 -8.78
C GLU A 107 -4.47 -4.15 -9.02
N LEU A 108 -3.75 -3.12 -8.57
CA LEU A 108 -2.30 -3.05 -8.73
C LEU A 108 -1.57 -4.12 -7.90
N GLN A 109 -2.06 -4.43 -6.69
CA GLN A 109 -1.50 -5.48 -5.83
C GLN A 109 -1.52 -6.84 -6.54
N GLY A 110 -2.65 -7.22 -7.15
CA GLY A 110 -2.78 -8.51 -7.84
C GLY A 110 -1.82 -8.65 -9.02
N ARG A 111 -1.72 -7.61 -9.86
CA ARG A 111 -0.80 -7.56 -11.00
C ARG A 111 0.66 -7.63 -10.56
N LEU A 112 1.06 -6.81 -9.59
CA LEU A 112 2.43 -6.81 -9.05
C LEU A 112 2.80 -8.15 -8.41
N ALA A 113 1.89 -8.78 -7.67
CA ALA A 113 2.15 -10.07 -7.06
C ALA A 113 2.39 -11.16 -8.12
N ALA A 114 1.58 -11.17 -9.19
CA ALA A 114 1.75 -12.11 -10.29
C ALA A 114 3.09 -11.93 -11.01
N ASP A 115 3.43 -10.70 -11.40
CA ASP A 115 4.71 -10.41 -12.05
C ASP A 115 5.93 -10.68 -11.14
N LEU A 116 5.83 -10.41 -9.83
CA LEU A 116 6.90 -10.71 -8.87
C LEU A 116 7.16 -12.22 -8.74
N VAL A 117 6.12 -13.06 -8.81
CA VAL A 117 6.26 -14.53 -8.78
C VAL A 117 7.01 -15.02 -10.02
N VAL A 118 6.70 -14.46 -11.19
CA VAL A 118 7.40 -14.79 -12.44
C VAL A 118 8.85 -14.33 -12.36
N LEU A 119 9.07 -13.04 -12.03
CA LEU A 119 10.40 -12.45 -11.95
C LEU A 119 11.29 -13.21 -10.97
N GLN A 120 10.76 -13.70 -9.84
CA GLN A 120 11.51 -14.50 -8.86
C GLN A 120 12.20 -15.72 -9.49
N GLN A 121 11.58 -16.36 -10.49
CA GLN A 121 12.13 -17.53 -11.18
C GLN A 121 13.21 -17.16 -12.20
N GLU A 122 13.37 -15.86 -12.49
CA GLU A 122 14.26 -15.34 -13.52
C GLU A 122 15.45 -14.56 -12.96
N LEU A 123 15.64 -14.50 -11.63
CA LEU A 123 16.69 -13.71 -10.96
C LEU A 123 18.12 -14.26 -11.16
N ASP A 124 18.58 -14.33 -12.41
CA ASP A 124 19.88 -14.83 -12.83
C ASP A 124 20.94 -13.72 -13.02
N SER A 125 20.52 -12.45 -13.03
CA SER A 125 21.40 -11.30 -13.26
C SER A 125 21.19 -10.17 -12.24
N PRO A 126 22.23 -9.37 -11.93
CA PRO A 126 22.11 -8.20 -11.05
C PRO A 126 21.06 -7.18 -11.52
N HIS A 127 20.87 -7.01 -12.83
CA HIS A 127 19.89 -6.07 -13.38
C HIS A 127 18.44 -6.45 -13.00
N LEU A 128 18.10 -7.75 -13.05
CA LEU A 128 16.78 -8.24 -12.65
C LEU A 128 16.53 -8.10 -11.14
N TRP A 129 17.57 -8.19 -10.31
CA TRP A 129 17.47 -7.82 -8.90
C TRP A 129 17.12 -6.35 -8.70
N GLY A 130 17.63 -5.45 -9.56
CA GLY A 130 17.26 -4.03 -9.56
C GLY A 130 15.79 -3.80 -9.90
N VAL A 131 15.28 -4.50 -10.92
CA VAL A 131 13.84 -4.49 -11.26
C VAL A 131 13.00 -5.01 -10.09
N ALA A 132 13.36 -6.17 -9.53
CA ALA A 132 12.64 -6.77 -8.42
C ALA A 132 12.58 -5.84 -7.21
N ALA A 133 13.68 -5.14 -6.92
CA ALA A 133 13.74 -4.16 -5.84
C ALA A 133 12.73 -3.01 -6.04
N ARG A 134 12.61 -2.50 -7.26
CA ARG A 134 11.64 -1.44 -7.60
C ARG A 134 10.19 -1.96 -7.49
N LEU A 135 9.90 -3.12 -8.06
CA LEU A 135 8.56 -3.72 -8.01
C LEU A 135 8.12 -4.05 -6.58
N MET A 136 9.00 -4.64 -5.76
CA MET A 136 8.71 -4.90 -4.35
C MET A 136 8.48 -3.63 -3.53
N THR A 137 9.14 -2.52 -3.90
CA THR A 137 8.89 -1.21 -3.27
C THR A 137 7.50 -0.68 -3.61
N VAL A 138 7.05 -0.81 -4.86
CA VAL A 138 5.69 -0.40 -5.25
C VAL A 138 4.65 -1.32 -4.61
N HIS A 139 4.89 -2.64 -4.62
CA HIS A 139 4.00 -3.64 -4.02
C HIS A 139 3.81 -3.41 -2.52
N GLY A 140 4.87 -3.05 -1.79
CA GLY A 140 4.76 -2.73 -0.36
C GLY A 140 3.73 -1.63 -0.04
N LYS A 141 3.52 -0.71 -0.99
CA LYS A 141 2.58 0.43 -0.85
C LYS A 141 1.14 0.08 -1.24
N THR A 142 0.93 -1.06 -1.89
CA THR A 142 -0.42 -1.54 -2.23
C THR A 142 -0.98 -2.45 -1.15
N LEU A 143 -0.13 -2.97 -0.26
CA LEU A 143 -0.53 -3.89 0.80
C LEU A 143 -1.43 -3.21 1.85
N PRO A 144 -2.47 -3.91 2.33
CA PRO A 144 -3.34 -3.41 3.39
C PRO A 144 -2.60 -3.35 4.73
N SER A 145 -3.08 -2.51 5.66
CA SER A 145 -2.58 -2.43 7.04
C SER A 145 -3.30 -3.35 8.03
N ASN A 146 -4.13 -4.27 7.56
CA ASN A 146 -4.89 -5.20 8.42
C ASN A 146 -3.99 -6.13 9.26
N ASP A 147 -2.75 -6.35 8.84
CA ASP A 147 -1.74 -7.07 9.61
C ASP A 147 -0.86 -6.15 10.49
N GLY A 148 -1.27 -4.90 10.68
CA GLY A 148 -0.47 -3.89 11.35
C GLY A 148 0.77 -3.49 10.55
N GLY A 149 0.72 -3.52 9.22
CA GLY A 149 1.76 -3.03 8.31
C GLY A 149 2.98 -3.95 8.14
N ARG A 150 2.94 -5.17 8.70
CA ARG A 150 4.06 -6.12 8.63
C ARG A 150 4.36 -6.56 7.20
N GLY A 151 3.34 -6.74 6.37
CA GLY A 151 3.47 -7.09 4.96
C GLY A 151 4.22 -6.02 4.19
N ALA A 152 3.87 -4.74 4.38
CA ALA A 152 4.56 -3.61 3.76
C ALA A 152 6.04 -3.56 4.19
N ILE A 153 6.32 -3.67 5.50
CA ILE A 153 7.69 -3.71 6.02
C ILE A 153 8.50 -4.84 5.37
N ARG A 154 7.96 -6.07 5.36
CA ARG A 154 8.65 -7.21 4.76
C ARG A 154 8.94 -6.98 3.28
N SER A 155 8.00 -6.39 2.55
CA SER A 155 8.19 -6.02 1.13
C SER A 155 9.34 -5.03 0.96
N TYR A 156 9.41 -3.99 1.80
CA TYR A 156 10.49 -3.00 1.76
C TYR A 156 11.86 -3.56 2.16
N GLU A 157 11.90 -4.47 3.14
CA GLU A 157 13.14 -5.14 3.54
C GLU A 157 13.66 -6.07 2.45
N MET A 158 12.77 -6.83 1.81
CA MET A 158 13.12 -7.65 0.65
C MET A 158 13.55 -6.80 -0.54
N ALA A 159 12.90 -5.66 -0.77
CA ALA A 159 13.32 -4.69 -1.78
C ALA A 159 14.74 -4.18 -1.52
N ALA A 160 15.08 -3.83 -0.26
CA ALA A 160 16.42 -3.36 0.08
C ALA A 160 17.48 -4.44 -0.12
N ILE A 161 17.18 -5.70 0.22
CA ILE A 161 18.06 -6.84 -0.04
C ILE A 161 18.26 -7.05 -1.54
N ALA A 162 17.18 -6.98 -2.33
CA ALA A 162 17.28 -7.09 -3.79
C ALA A 162 18.11 -5.95 -4.39
N ALA A 163 17.94 -4.72 -3.91
CA ALA A 163 18.75 -3.59 -4.33
C ALA A 163 20.24 -3.81 -4.02
N ASP A 164 20.57 -4.41 -2.87
CA ASP A 164 21.95 -4.73 -2.53
C ASP A 164 22.53 -5.81 -3.45
N ARG A 165 21.73 -6.81 -3.85
CA ARG A 165 22.13 -7.83 -4.85
C ARG A 165 22.31 -7.27 -6.25
N ALA A 166 21.56 -6.22 -6.60
CA ALA A 166 21.72 -5.55 -7.88
C ALA A 166 23.07 -4.85 -8.01
N GLY A 167 23.72 -4.49 -6.89
CA GLY A 167 25.01 -3.81 -6.87
C GLY A 167 24.97 -2.33 -7.30
N ASP A 168 23.86 -1.86 -7.86
CA ASP A 168 23.68 -0.47 -8.28
C ASP A 168 23.40 0.47 -7.09
N LEU A 169 24.27 1.46 -6.91
CA LEU A 169 24.18 2.42 -5.82
C LEU A 169 22.89 3.25 -5.90
N ASP A 170 22.47 3.66 -7.10
CA ASP A 170 21.31 4.54 -7.26
C ASP A 170 20.02 3.81 -6.87
N THR A 171 19.87 2.54 -7.27
CA THR A 171 18.77 1.66 -6.84
C THR A 171 18.78 1.45 -5.32
N ARG A 172 19.95 1.23 -4.71
CA ARG A 172 20.08 1.02 -3.25
C ARG A 172 19.64 2.23 -2.44
N VAL A 173 20.00 3.44 -2.88
CA VAL A 173 19.58 4.70 -2.24
C VAL A 173 18.11 4.95 -2.51
N TRP A 174 17.63 4.75 -3.74
CA TRP A 174 16.24 4.96 -4.13
C TRP A 174 15.26 4.09 -3.35
N VAL A 175 15.49 2.78 -3.28
CA VAL A 175 14.59 1.84 -2.59
C VAL A 175 14.43 2.20 -1.13
N ARG A 176 15.54 2.45 -0.43
CA ARG A 176 15.53 2.78 1.00
C ARG A 176 14.87 4.13 1.26
N GLY A 177 15.21 5.15 0.47
CA GLY A 177 14.59 6.46 0.60
C GLY A 177 13.09 6.43 0.31
N ARG A 178 12.67 5.74 -0.75
CA ARG A 178 11.26 5.64 -1.15
C ARG A 178 10.43 4.89 -0.12
N ALA A 179 10.94 3.77 0.39
CA ALA A 179 10.30 2.99 1.46
C ALA A 179 10.21 3.79 2.76
N ALA A 180 11.29 4.49 3.14
CA ALA A 180 11.30 5.36 4.31
C ALA A 180 10.24 6.46 4.21
N LEU A 181 10.12 7.11 3.05
CA LEU A 181 9.12 8.15 2.83
C LEU A 181 7.70 7.58 2.89
N ALA A 182 7.44 6.42 2.27
CA ALA A 182 6.12 5.79 2.33
C ALA A 182 5.66 5.55 3.77
N LEU A 183 6.56 5.04 4.62
CA LEU A 183 6.29 4.80 6.05
C LEU A 183 6.15 6.11 6.85
N ALA A 184 7.12 7.02 6.74
CA ALA A 184 7.16 8.25 7.53
C ALA A 184 6.03 9.21 7.19
N TYR A 185 5.66 9.32 5.91
CA TYR A 185 4.63 10.25 5.43
C TYR A 185 3.27 10.00 6.10
N GLU A 186 2.93 8.72 6.29
CA GLU A 186 1.68 8.24 6.89
C GLU A 186 1.78 8.08 8.42
N GLY A 187 2.94 8.38 9.03
CA GLY A 187 3.19 8.13 10.44
C GLY A 187 3.29 6.64 10.81
N ALA A 188 3.41 5.76 9.82
CA ALA A 188 3.45 4.32 10.01
C ALA A 188 4.89 3.85 10.30
N HIS A 189 5.08 3.07 11.35
CA HIS A 189 6.36 2.40 11.67
C HIS A 189 7.60 3.32 11.64
N LEU A 190 7.50 4.47 12.32
CA LEU A 190 8.55 5.49 12.37
C LEU A 190 9.97 4.96 12.67
N PRO A 191 10.19 3.94 13.54
CA PRO A 191 11.53 3.40 13.75
C PRO A 191 12.13 2.76 12.50
N VAL A 192 11.32 2.05 11.70
CA VAL A 192 11.76 1.43 10.45
C VAL A 192 12.02 2.51 9.40
N ALA A 193 11.13 3.51 9.31
CA ALA A 193 11.31 4.65 8.41
C ALA A 193 12.62 5.40 8.70
N ALA A 194 12.90 5.69 9.97
CA ALA A 194 14.12 6.35 10.42
C ALA A 194 15.37 5.55 10.05
N ARG A 195 15.35 4.23 10.28
CA ARG A 195 16.45 3.32 9.92
C ARG A 195 16.71 3.33 8.41
N LEU A 196 15.68 3.14 7.58
CA LEU A 196 15.82 3.12 6.13
C LEU A 196 16.29 4.47 5.57
N ALA A 197 15.77 5.59 6.09
CA ALA A 197 16.23 6.91 5.68
C ALA A 197 17.69 7.15 6.06
N GLY A 198 18.09 6.78 7.29
CA GLY A 198 19.48 6.85 7.74
C GLY A 198 20.43 6.03 6.88
N GLN A 199 20.03 4.80 6.51
CA GLN A 199 20.79 3.98 5.56
C GLN A 199 20.91 4.66 4.19
N ALA A 200 19.82 5.21 3.64
CA ALA A 200 19.84 5.85 2.32
C ALA A 200 20.79 7.06 2.28
N VAL A 201 20.72 7.98 3.25
CA VAL A 201 21.62 9.14 3.29
C VAL A 201 23.06 8.73 3.59
N GLY A 202 23.28 7.67 4.38
CA GLY A 202 24.61 7.15 4.66
C GLY A 202 25.28 6.41 3.48
N LEU A 203 24.51 5.99 2.47
CA LEU A 203 25.03 5.32 1.28
C LEU A 203 25.64 6.30 0.26
N SER A 204 25.07 7.50 0.12
CA SER A 204 25.58 8.50 -0.82
C SER A 204 25.18 9.93 -0.47
N GLU A 205 26.15 10.83 -0.60
CA GLU A 205 25.94 12.29 -0.52
C GLU A 205 25.50 12.90 -1.86
N ARG A 206 25.59 12.14 -2.98
CA ARG A 206 25.18 12.66 -4.29
C ARG A 206 23.68 12.98 -4.29
N PRO A 207 23.27 14.17 -4.79
CA PRO A 207 21.87 14.46 -5.03
C PRO A 207 21.25 13.36 -5.89
N SER A 208 20.15 12.79 -5.40
CA SER A 208 19.38 11.75 -6.10
C SER A 208 17.95 11.74 -5.58
N LEU A 209 17.01 11.20 -6.35
CA LEU A 209 15.63 11.03 -5.90
C LEU A 209 15.53 10.17 -4.63
N GLY A 210 16.41 9.18 -4.49
CA GLY A 210 16.49 8.38 -3.27
C GLY A 210 16.90 9.19 -2.04
N ARG A 211 17.92 10.05 -2.18
CA ARG A 211 18.35 10.96 -1.10
C ARG A 211 17.28 11.98 -0.76
N LEU A 212 16.61 12.56 -1.77
CA LEU A 212 15.47 13.46 -1.58
C LEU A 212 14.37 12.81 -0.73
N ASN A 213 13.96 11.59 -1.10
CA ASN A 213 12.94 10.84 -0.37
C ASN A 213 13.39 10.55 1.07
N ALA A 214 14.65 10.20 1.28
CA ALA A 214 15.21 9.92 2.61
C ALA A 214 15.23 11.16 3.52
N LEU A 215 15.67 12.31 3.01
CA LEU A 215 15.66 13.59 3.76
C LEU A 215 14.24 14.01 4.12
N THR A 216 13.32 13.89 3.16
CA THR A 216 11.89 14.15 3.39
C THR A 216 11.34 13.22 4.48
N ALA A 217 11.68 11.93 4.44
CA ALA A 217 11.30 10.96 5.48
C ALA A 217 11.88 11.33 6.86
N GLN A 218 13.14 11.75 6.94
CA GLN A 218 13.74 12.23 8.20
C GLN A 218 13.00 13.44 8.76
N ALA A 219 12.59 14.38 7.90
CA ALA A 219 11.80 15.54 8.30
C ALA A 219 10.46 15.13 8.93
N HIS A 220 9.74 14.18 8.31
CA HIS A 220 8.51 13.62 8.87
C HIS A 220 8.74 12.89 10.20
N VAL A 221 9.78 12.04 10.30
CA VAL A 221 10.13 11.36 11.55
C VAL A 221 10.42 12.36 12.67
N ALA A 222 11.14 13.44 12.39
CA ALA A 222 11.42 14.49 13.37
C ALA A 222 10.13 15.21 13.81
N ALA A 223 9.23 15.52 12.87
CA ALA A 223 7.92 16.12 13.20
C ALA A 223 7.10 15.24 14.16
N PHE A 224 7.03 13.92 13.91
CA PHE A 224 6.34 13.00 14.81
C PHE A 224 6.97 12.87 16.20
N ARG A 225 8.26 13.20 16.34
CA ARG A 225 8.95 13.25 17.63
C ARG A 225 8.79 14.60 18.35
N GLY A 226 8.09 15.55 17.74
CA GLY A 226 7.97 16.92 18.26
C GLY A 226 9.22 17.78 18.07
N ASP A 227 10.19 17.33 17.27
CA ASP A 227 11.41 18.09 16.98
C ASP A 227 11.22 18.96 15.73
N THR A 228 10.56 20.10 15.94
CA THR A 228 10.25 21.06 14.87
C THR A 228 11.50 21.61 14.22
N VAL A 229 12.56 21.87 14.99
CA VAL A 229 13.81 22.45 14.48
C VAL A 229 14.50 21.46 13.52
N ALA A 230 14.67 20.21 13.95
CA ALA A 230 15.26 19.20 13.08
C ALA A 230 14.37 18.89 11.87
N SER A 231 13.04 18.91 12.05
CA SER A 231 12.09 18.70 10.96
C SER A 231 12.23 19.74 9.85
N LEU A 232 12.23 21.03 10.20
CA LEU A 232 12.37 22.12 9.25
C LEU A 232 13.77 22.14 8.61
N SER A 233 14.82 21.87 9.39
CA SER A 233 16.18 21.74 8.85
C SER A 233 16.27 20.65 7.78
N LYS A 234 15.65 19.49 8.01
CA LYS A 234 15.63 18.39 7.04
C LYS A 234 14.76 18.69 5.83
N LEU A 235 13.70 19.47 5.99
CA LEU A 235 12.90 19.97 4.88
C LEU A 235 13.74 20.90 3.97
N ASP A 236 14.54 21.78 4.56
CA ASP A 236 15.42 22.66 3.80
C ASP A 236 16.53 21.89 3.08
N ASP A 237 17.10 20.86 3.71
CA ASP A 237 18.01 19.92 3.03
C ASP A 237 17.33 19.26 1.82
N ALA A 238 16.08 18.80 1.99
CA ALA A 238 15.30 18.17 0.92
C ALA A 238 15.01 19.14 -0.23
N ARG A 239 14.65 20.41 0.06
CA ARG A 239 14.45 21.46 -0.96
C ARG A 239 15.68 21.66 -1.83
N ARG A 240 16.86 21.80 -1.22
CA ARG A 240 18.12 21.97 -1.97
C ARG A 240 18.44 20.78 -2.88
N VAL A 241 18.15 19.56 -2.42
CA VAL A 241 18.30 18.37 -3.27
C VAL A 241 17.27 18.39 -4.39
N PHE A 242 16.01 18.72 -4.10
CA PHE A 242 14.94 18.82 -5.08
C PHE A 242 15.26 19.80 -6.20
N ASP A 243 15.86 20.95 -5.91
CA ASP A 243 16.28 21.93 -6.93
C ASP A 243 17.28 21.34 -7.96
N THR A 244 18.00 20.27 -7.58
CA THR A 244 18.95 19.58 -8.45
C THR A 244 18.36 18.37 -9.18
N VAL A 245 17.49 17.60 -8.52
CA VAL A 245 17.05 16.26 -9.00
C VAL A 245 15.56 16.12 -9.20
N GLY A 246 14.79 17.18 -8.92
CA GLY A 246 13.36 17.23 -9.16
C GLY A 246 13.05 16.82 -10.59
N SER A 247 12.08 15.93 -10.73
CA SER A 247 11.70 15.44 -12.05
C SER A 247 10.94 16.53 -12.80
N ALA A 248 11.03 16.52 -14.14
CA ALA A 248 10.10 17.26 -14.99
C ALA A 248 8.64 16.77 -14.75
N GLU A 249 7.66 17.41 -15.37
CA GLU A 249 6.26 17.00 -15.26
C GLU A 249 6.08 15.54 -15.71
N GLN A 250 5.94 14.64 -14.74
CA GLN A 250 5.80 13.20 -14.95
C GLN A 250 4.84 12.61 -13.92
N ILE A 251 3.95 11.71 -14.35
CA ILE A 251 2.96 11.07 -13.49
C ILE A 251 3.45 9.67 -13.07
N SER A 252 4.55 9.60 -12.32
CA SER A 252 5.12 8.30 -11.91
C SER A 252 5.40 8.21 -10.42
N ASP A 253 5.25 7.03 -9.84
CA ASP A 253 5.75 6.76 -8.50
C ASP A 253 7.28 6.85 -8.39
N PHE A 254 8.00 6.63 -9.48
CA PHE A 254 9.47 6.72 -9.52
C PHE A 254 9.98 8.14 -9.66
N ALA A 255 9.10 9.10 -9.96
CA ALA A 255 9.43 10.50 -10.18
C ALA A 255 8.97 11.38 -9.02
N VAL A 256 9.65 12.50 -8.81
CA VAL A 256 9.21 13.54 -7.88
C VAL A 256 9.11 14.85 -8.65
N PRO A 257 8.00 15.11 -9.35
CA PRO A 257 7.72 16.41 -9.96
C PRO A 257 7.35 17.46 -8.89
N GLN A 258 7.34 18.75 -9.26
CA GLN A 258 7.03 19.87 -8.36
C GLN A 258 5.76 19.67 -7.53
N TRP A 259 4.65 19.32 -8.18
CA TRP A 259 3.38 19.12 -7.48
C TRP A 259 3.47 18.06 -6.38
N ARG A 260 4.29 17.01 -6.61
CA ARG A 260 4.44 15.89 -5.69
C ARG A 260 5.33 16.27 -4.52
N PHE A 261 6.41 16.99 -4.79
CA PHE A 261 7.25 17.53 -3.73
C PHE A 261 6.48 18.49 -2.83
N HIS A 262 5.75 19.45 -3.41
CA HIS A 262 4.90 20.36 -2.63
C HIS A 262 3.80 19.63 -1.85
N THR A 263 3.29 18.49 -2.35
CA THR A 263 2.38 17.64 -1.58
C THR A 263 3.07 17.08 -0.32
N PHE A 264 4.35 16.67 -0.42
CA PHE A 264 5.12 16.22 0.76
C PHE A 264 5.32 17.35 1.77
N GLU A 265 5.74 18.53 1.30
CA GLU A 265 5.93 19.71 2.14
C GLU A 265 4.62 20.14 2.82
N SER A 266 3.53 20.16 2.05
CA SER A 266 2.20 20.48 2.52
C SER A 266 1.80 19.63 3.72
N MET A 267 1.97 18.30 3.64
CA MET A 267 1.66 17.39 4.75
C MET A 267 2.54 17.67 5.98
N LEU A 268 3.86 17.83 5.76
CA LEU A 268 4.80 18.07 6.84
C LEU A 268 4.49 19.36 7.60
N LEU A 269 4.32 20.46 6.87
CA LEU A 269 4.06 21.78 7.44
C LEU A 269 2.68 21.84 8.11
N SER A 270 1.67 21.19 7.53
CA SER A 270 0.34 21.09 8.13
C SER A 270 0.38 20.35 9.46
N ARG A 271 1.14 19.26 9.55
CA ARG A 271 1.35 18.52 10.80
C ARG A 271 1.98 19.38 11.89
N LEU A 272 2.89 20.27 11.52
CA LEU A 272 3.55 21.20 12.44
C LEU A 272 2.71 22.44 12.79
N GLY A 273 1.53 22.64 12.17
CA GLY A 273 0.78 23.89 12.30
C GLY A 273 1.54 25.10 11.74
N HIS A 274 2.49 24.89 10.82
CA HIS A 274 3.39 25.93 10.34
C HIS A 274 2.71 26.78 9.24
N PRO A 275 2.79 28.12 9.26
CA PRO A 275 2.08 28.99 8.31
C PRO A 275 2.46 28.77 6.84
N GLY A 276 3.69 28.32 6.59
CA GLY A 276 4.15 27.91 5.26
C GLY A 276 3.36 26.75 4.62
N ALA A 277 2.53 26.03 5.39
CA ALA A 277 1.67 24.97 4.85
C ALA A 277 0.74 25.47 3.75
N VAL A 278 0.18 26.68 3.90
CA VAL A 278 -0.76 27.27 2.92
C VAL A 278 -0.09 27.44 1.56
N ALA A 279 1.10 28.04 1.53
CA ALA A 279 1.85 28.23 0.30
C ALA A 279 2.20 26.89 -0.38
N ALA A 280 2.59 25.88 0.38
CA ALA A 280 2.87 24.54 -0.15
C ALA A 280 1.61 23.85 -0.70
N GLN A 281 0.45 23.98 -0.03
CA GLN A 281 -0.84 23.46 -0.50
C GLN A 281 -1.25 24.10 -1.82
N GLU A 282 -1.15 25.43 -1.93
CA GLU A 282 -1.46 26.14 -3.17
C GLU A 282 -0.50 25.79 -4.31
N ALA A 283 0.80 25.68 -4.02
CA ALA A 283 1.79 25.26 -5.01
C ALA A 283 1.53 23.84 -5.52
N ALA A 284 1.16 22.92 -4.61
CA ALA A 284 0.75 21.58 -4.98
C ALA A 284 -0.50 21.59 -5.89
N ASP A 285 -1.53 22.38 -5.56
CA ASP A 285 -2.74 22.45 -6.38
C ASP A 285 -2.53 23.09 -7.75
N ARG A 286 -1.70 24.14 -7.83
CA ARG A 286 -1.40 24.79 -9.12
C ARG A 286 -0.71 23.86 -10.10
N ALA A 287 0.22 23.04 -9.63
CA ALA A 287 1.06 22.19 -10.48
C ALA A 287 0.51 20.77 -10.67
N ARG A 288 -0.44 20.32 -9.84
CA ARG A 288 -0.94 18.94 -9.90
C ARG A 288 -1.81 18.72 -11.14
N PRO A 289 -1.61 17.61 -11.88
CA PRO A 289 -2.51 17.22 -12.96
C PRO A 289 -3.96 17.06 -12.50
N VAL A 290 -4.90 17.62 -13.26
CA VAL A 290 -6.35 17.54 -12.98
C VAL A 290 -6.88 16.10 -12.99
N THR A 291 -6.20 15.20 -13.71
CA THR A 291 -6.50 13.77 -13.80
C THR A 291 -6.21 12.99 -12.52
N LEU A 292 -5.69 13.64 -11.48
CA LEU A 292 -5.30 13.02 -10.20
C LEU A 292 -6.19 13.49 -9.02
N PRO A 293 -7.50 13.19 -9.01
CA PRO A 293 -8.43 13.67 -7.98
C PRO A 293 -8.14 13.11 -6.58
N ARG A 294 -7.55 11.92 -6.49
CA ARG A 294 -7.09 11.36 -5.22
C ARG A 294 -6.06 12.28 -4.54
N PHE A 295 -5.12 12.82 -5.31
CA PHE A 295 -4.09 13.72 -4.79
C PHE A 295 -4.65 15.12 -4.47
N ALA A 296 -5.70 15.56 -5.15
CA ALA A 296 -6.47 16.74 -4.70
C ALA A 296 -7.00 16.53 -3.27
N THR A 297 -7.59 15.35 -3.02
CA THR A 297 -8.14 15.00 -1.69
C THR A 297 -7.04 14.92 -0.63
N HIS A 298 -5.83 14.46 -0.97
CA HIS A 298 -4.68 14.53 -0.06
C HIS A 298 -4.44 15.96 0.43
N ILE A 299 -4.34 16.93 -0.49
CA ILE A 299 -4.08 18.34 -0.16
C ILE A 299 -5.22 18.91 0.71
N GLU A 300 -6.47 18.53 0.44
CA GLU A 300 -7.61 18.92 1.29
C GLU A 300 -7.53 18.33 2.71
N LEU A 301 -7.07 17.08 2.87
CA LEU A 301 -6.83 16.51 4.20
C LEU A 301 -5.68 17.23 4.91
N HIS A 302 -4.65 17.67 4.19
CA HIS A 302 -3.58 18.48 4.77
C HIS A 302 -4.12 19.83 5.27
N ARG A 303 -5.05 20.46 4.54
CA ARG A 303 -5.74 21.68 4.99
C ARG A 303 -6.50 21.44 6.29
N GLY A 304 -7.26 20.35 6.37
CA GLY A 304 -7.95 19.95 7.60
C GLY A 304 -6.99 19.72 8.77
N LEU A 305 -5.86 19.05 8.52
CA LEU A 305 -4.80 18.85 9.52
C LEU A 305 -4.19 20.18 9.97
N MET A 306 -3.89 21.09 9.04
CA MET A 306 -3.34 22.40 9.34
C MET A 306 -4.28 23.21 10.25
N MET A 307 -5.57 23.23 9.94
CA MET A 307 -6.59 23.90 10.77
C MET A 307 -6.59 23.34 12.20
N ALA A 308 -6.61 22.01 12.33
CA ALA A 308 -6.61 21.35 13.63
C ALA A 308 -5.31 21.63 14.42
N SER A 309 -4.15 21.52 13.76
CA SER A 309 -2.84 21.79 14.35
C SER A 309 -2.64 23.27 14.71
N ALA A 310 -3.33 24.19 14.03
CA ALA A 310 -3.29 25.64 14.32
C ALA A 310 -4.33 26.08 15.38
N GLY A 311 -5.11 25.15 15.93
CA GLY A 311 -6.05 25.40 17.03
C GLY A 311 -7.53 25.33 16.68
N ASP A 312 -7.92 25.24 15.40
CA ASP A 312 -9.30 25.00 14.99
C ASP A 312 -9.55 23.49 14.79
N ALA A 313 -9.55 22.76 15.91
CA ALA A 313 -9.71 21.31 15.93
C ALA A 313 -11.02 20.84 15.28
N ALA A 314 -12.15 21.45 15.67
CA ALA A 314 -13.47 21.05 15.19
C ALA A 314 -13.67 21.43 13.71
N GLY A 315 -13.27 22.63 13.30
CA GLY A 315 -13.34 23.07 11.91
C GLY A 315 -12.45 22.23 11.00
N GLY A 316 -11.22 21.95 11.43
CA GLY A 316 -10.26 21.11 10.70
C GLY A 316 -10.76 19.69 10.47
N LEU A 317 -11.29 19.03 11.52
CA LEU A 317 -11.88 17.70 11.39
C LEU A 317 -13.11 17.68 10.48
N GLY A 318 -14.01 18.66 10.65
CA GLY A 318 -15.19 18.80 9.80
C GLY A 318 -14.83 19.01 8.32
N TYR A 319 -13.79 19.81 8.06
CA TYR A 319 -13.28 20.03 6.71
C TYR A 319 -12.71 18.75 6.10
N ALA A 320 -11.85 18.03 6.83
CA ALA A 320 -11.22 16.80 6.37
C ALA A 320 -12.25 15.71 6.01
N ARG A 321 -13.26 15.50 6.84
CA ARG A 321 -14.34 14.52 6.57
C ARG A 321 -15.11 14.87 5.30
N ARG A 322 -15.56 16.12 5.15
CA ARG A 322 -16.25 16.58 3.93
C ARG A 322 -15.38 16.46 2.68
N ALA A 323 -14.07 16.65 2.79
CA ALA A 323 -13.15 16.45 1.67
C ALA A 323 -13.09 14.98 1.25
N LEU A 324 -12.98 14.06 2.21
CA LEU A 324 -12.97 12.62 1.92
C LEU A 324 -14.31 12.14 1.34
N ASP A 325 -15.44 12.62 1.88
CA ASP A 325 -16.79 12.25 1.43
C ASP A 325 -17.10 12.67 -0.02
N ARG A 326 -16.42 13.71 -0.53
CA ARG A 326 -16.52 14.13 -1.95
C ARG A 326 -15.84 13.16 -2.91
N LEU A 327 -14.90 12.35 -2.43
CA LEU A 327 -14.22 11.34 -3.23
C LEU A 327 -15.02 10.03 -3.21
N PRO A 328 -15.24 9.35 -4.35
CA PRO A 328 -15.90 8.05 -4.36
C PRO A 328 -15.20 7.04 -3.43
N PRO A 329 -15.93 6.22 -2.65
CA PRO A 329 -15.35 5.29 -1.67
C PRO A 329 -14.31 4.33 -2.25
N GLU A 330 -14.44 3.95 -3.52
CA GLU A 330 -13.53 3.04 -4.22
C GLU A 330 -12.14 3.68 -4.42
N ARG A 331 -12.05 5.01 -4.32
CA ARG A 331 -10.82 5.79 -4.42
C ARG A 331 -10.24 6.18 -3.06
N HIS A 332 -10.87 5.79 -1.95
CA HIS A 332 -10.36 6.02 -0.60
C HIS A 332 -9.17 5.09 -0.34
N SER A 333 -7.98 5.60 -0.64
CA SER A 333 -6.74 4.87 -0.39
C SER A 333 -6.51 4.66 1.11
N LEU A 334 -5.66 3.68 1.45
CA LEU A 334 -5.16 3.51 2.81
C LEU A 334 -4.56 4.82 3.34
N SER A 335 -3.74 5.49 2.53
CA SER A 335 -3.07 6.74 2.88
C SER A 335 -4.06 7.84 3.29
N LEU A 336 -5.15 8.03 2.53
CA LEU A 336 -6.20 9.01 2.87
C LEU A 336 -6.87 8.69 4.21
N ARG A 337 -7.11 7.41 4.50
CA ARG A 337 -7.69 6.98 5.78
C ARG A 337 -6.74 7.21 6.95
N LEU A 338 -5.46 6.90 6.79
CA LEU A 338 -4.44 7.16 7.82
C LEU A 338 -4.30 8.66 8.10
N MET A 339 -4.37 9.51 7.07
CA MET A 339 -4.37 10.96 7.24
C MET A 339 -5.61 11.46 7.98
N LEU A 340 -6.81 10.96 7.64
CA LEU A 340 -8.02 11.34 8.37
C LEU A 340 -7.91 10.94 9.85
N ASN A 341 -7.43 9.73 10.14
CA ASN A 341 -7.19 9.28 11.51
C ASN A 341 -6.19 10.19 12.25
N GLU A 342 -5.19 10.71 11.53
CA GLU A 342 -4.25 11.69 12.10
C GLU A 342 -4.95 13.00 12.46
N VAL A 343 -5.82 13.53 11.58
CA VAL A 343 -6.64 14.73 11.88
C VAL A 343 -7.53 14.47 13.10
N GLU A 344 -8.19 13.32 13.17
CA GLU A 344 -9.04 12.92 14.30
C GLU A 344 -8.27 12.88 15.62
N ARG A 345 -7.05 12.31 15.60
CA ARG A 345 -6.18 12.24 16.78
C ARG A 345 -5.75 13.64 17.24
N VAL A 346 -5.36 14.52 16.31
CA VAL A 346 -4.98 15.90 16.65
C VAL A 346 -6.18 16.67 17.22
N ALA A 347 -7.34 16.55 16.58
CA ALA A 347 -8.56 17.21 17.05
C ALA A 347 -9.00 16.71 18.44
N GLY A 348 -8.91 15.40 18.71
CA GLY A 348 -9.27 14.82 20.00
C GLY A 348 -8.27 15.11 21.13
N ALA A 349 -7.04 15.52 20.81
CA ALA A 349 -6.08 15.96 21.82
C ALA A 349 -6.29 17.43 22.26
N ALA A 350 -7.05 18.21 21.50
CA ALA A 350 -7.36 19.61 21.76
C ALA A 350 -8.66 19.83 22.55
N THR A 351 -9.45 18.78 22.76
CA THR A 351 -10.70 18.76 23.56
C THR A 351 -10.46 18.25 24.97
#